data_AF-A0A949UD14-F1
#
_entry.id   AF-A0A949UD14-F1
#
_cell.length_a   1.000
_cell.length_b   1.000
_cell.length_c   1.000
_cell.angle_alpha   90.00
_cell.angle_beta   90.00
_cell.angle_gamma   90.00
#
_symmetry.space_group_name_H-M   'P 1'
#
loop_
_entity.id
_entity.type
_entity.pdbx_description
1 polymer ?
#
loop_
_entity_poly.entity_id
_entity_poly.type
_entity_poly.pdbx_seq_one_letter_code
_entity_poly.pdbx_strand_id
1 'polypeptide(L)'
;MTLQTLQIWSAHRSGAGYEGVDEYVPARADPYNTKPDAPLLSTDSGAQPTVHMKQWDAETKFFSVDSNHADILVLKLFNYPAWNAEVNGHRVETQTRENTGQVLIPIVTGQSDVQITLLRTWDQTAGALISLLTASGLLLWSFTHRAHAT
;
A
#
# COMPACT_ATOMS: atom_id res chain seq x y z
N MET A 1 -13.36 8.82 22.67
CA MET A 1 -13.39 8.13 21.36
C MET A 1 -13.42 9.23 20.30
N THR A 2 -12.25 9.60 19.79
CA THR A 2 -12.00 10.89 19.11
C THR A 2 -12.42 10.83 17.63
N LEU A 3 -12.90 11.95 17.12
CA LEU A 3 -13.48 12.09 15.76
C LEU A 3 -12.52 11.64 14.63
N GLN A 4 -11.21 11.71 14.85
CA GLN A 4 -10.19 11.20 13.91
C GLN A 4 -10.33 9.70 13.64
N THR A 5 -10.67 8.89 14.65
CA THR A 5 -10.78 7.44 14.48
C THR A 5 -11.90 7.05 13.51
N LEU A 6 -13.02 7.78 13.50
CA LEU A 6 -14.17 7.45 12.64
C LEU A 6 -13.93 7.77 11.16
N GLN A 7 -13.12 8.79 10.84
CA GLN A 7 -12.77 9.10 9.45
C GLN A 7 -11.83 8.06 8.83
N ILE A 8 -10.89 7.53 9.62
CA ILE A 8 -9.93 6.52 9.14
C ILE A 8 -10.66 5.23 8.72
N TRP A 9 -11.68 4.82 9.50
CA TRP A 9 -12.46 3.62 9.19
C TRP A 9 -13.36 3.76 7.95
N SER A 10 -13.92 4.94 7.71
CA SER A 10 -14.82 5.16 6.56
C SER A 10 -14.06 5.25 5.24
N ALA A 11 -12.87 5.86 5.22
CA ALA A 11 -12.01 5.96 4.04
C ALA A 11 -11.50 4.59 3.53
N HIS A 12 -11.24 3.66 4.45
CA HIS A 12 -10.72 2.34 4.10
C HIS A 12 -11.77 1.46 3.38
N ARG A 13 -13.05 1.53 3.78
CA ARG A 13 -14.14 0.80 3.11
C ARG A 13 -14.72 1.52 1.90
N SER A 14 -14.60 2.85 1.82
CA SER A 14 -15.20 3.64 0.75
C SER A 14 -14.39 3.66 -0.55
N GLY A 15 -13.18 3.10 -0.54
CA GLY A 15 -12.27 3.18 -1.68
C GLY A 15 -11.77 4.61 -1.94
N ALA A 16 -11.78 5.51 -0.94
CA ALA A 16 -11.33 6.90 -1.12
C ALA A 16 -9.79 7.06 -1.27
N GLY A 17 -9.04 5.98 -1.01
CA GLY A 17 -7.58 5.98 -1.02
C GLY A 17 -6.98 6.45 0.31
N TYR A 18 -5.66 6.37 0.42
CA TYR A 18 -4.95 6.74 1.65
C TYR A 18 -4.54 8.22 1.59
N GLU A 19 -4.92 9.00 2.60
CA GLU A 19 -4.62 10.44 2.71
C GLU A 19 -3.23 10.71 3.32
N GLY A 20 -2.63 9.74 4.03
CA GLY A 20 -1.37 9.95 4.74
C GLY A 20 -1.53 10.74 6.02
N VAL A 21 -0.75 10.40 7.04
CA VAL A 21 -0.37 11.35 8.09
C VAL A 21 1.10 11.71 7.88
N ASP A 22 1.45 12.96 8.15
CA ASP A 22 2.79 13.54 8.00
C ASP A 22 3.91 12.66 8.55
N GLU A 23 3.68 12.01 9.70
CA GLU A 23 4.65 11.15 10.39
C GLU A 23 5.20 9.98 9.55
N TYR A 24 4.47 9.51 8.53
CA TYR A 24 4.85 8.34 7.73
C TYR A 24 5.13 8.64 6.26
N VAL A 25 5.18 9.90 5.86
CA VAL A 25 5.38 10.26 4.46
C VAL A 25 6.80 9.89 3.99
N PRO A 26 6.98 9.31 2.79
CA PRO A 26 8.31 9.01 2.26
C PRO A 26 9.22 10.24 2.26
N ALA A 27 10.52 10.02 2.45
CA ALA A 27 11.50 11.11 2.42
C ALA A 27 11.37 11.93 1.13
N ARG A 28 11.26 13.26 1.27
CA ARG A 28 11.07 14.25 0.18
C ARG A 28 9.66 14.35 -0.42
N ALA A 29 8.69 13.59 0.10
CA ALA A 29 7.29 13.82 -0.24
C ALA A 29 6.64 14.79 0.75
N ASP A 30 5.79 15.66 0.24
CA ASP A 30 5.01 16.62 1.02
C ASP A 30 3.52 16.24 0.87
N PRO A 31 2.88 15.71 1.93
CA PRO A 31 1.52 15.22 1.86
C PRO A 31 0.51 16.34 1.56
N TYR A 32 0.83 17.60 1.92
CA TYR A 32 -0.05 18.73 1.68
C TYR A 32 -0.19 19.08 0.19
N ASN A 33 0.72 18.59 -0.66
CA ASN A 33 0.62 18.72 -2.11
C ASN A 33 -0.33 17.69 -2.74
N THR A 34 -0.83 16.71 -1.97
CA THR A 34 -1.84 15.74 -2.43
C THR A 34 -3.22 16.19 -1.97
N LYS A 35 -4.13 16.45 -2.90
CA LYS A 35 -5.50 16.84 -2.54
C LYS A 35 -6.29 15.65 -1.98
N PRO A 36 -7.02 15.79 -0.86
CA PRO A 36 -7.82 14.70 -0.28
C PRO A 36 -8.89 14.14 -1.22
N ASP A 37 -9.43 14.98 -2.12
CA ASP A 37 -10.43 14.64 -3.13
C ASP A 37 -9.83 14.19 -4.47
N ALA A 38 -8.49 14.06 -4.56
CA ALA A 38 -7.84 13.57 -5.76
C ALA A 38 -8.33 12.16 -6.11
N PRO A 39 -8.49 11.85 -7.42
CA PRO A 39 -8.87 10.52 -7.87
C PRO A 39 -7.82 9.49 -7.45
N LEU A 40 -8.25 8.24 -7.27
CA LEU A 40 -7.35 7.13 -6.95
C LEU A 40 -6.25 6.92 -8.02
N LEU A 41 -6.62 7.21 -9.27
CA LEU A 41 -5.82 7.03 -10.47
C LEU A 41 -5.98 8.28 -11.33
N SER A 42 -4.87 8.88 -11.72
CA SER A 42 -4.80 9.86 -12.80
C SER A 42 -3.69 9.47 -13.76
N THR A 43 -3.56 10.18 -14.86
CA THR A 43 -2.41 10.07 -15.76
C THR A 43 -1.53 11.29 -15.65
N ASP A 44 -0.27 11.18 -16.08
CA ASP A 44 0.63 12.33 -16.14
C ASP A 44 0.29 13.27 -17.31
N SER A 45 -0.22 12.73 -18.42
CA SER A 45 -0.69 13.53 -19.57
C SER A 45 -1.99 14.31 -19.30
N GLY A 46 -2.73 13.96 -18.24
CA GLY A 46 -4.08 14.47 -17.96
C GLY A 46 -5.19 13.77 -18.76
N ALA A 47 -4.87 12.78 -19.59
CA ALA A 47 -5.85 11.91 -20.22
C ALA A 47 -6.66 11.11 -19.18
N GLN A 48 -7.94 10.86 -19.47
CA GLN A 48 -8.78 10.03 -18.60
C GLN A 48 -8.97 8.65 -19.24
N PRO A 49 -8.16 7.65 -18.88
CA PRO A 49 -8.37 6.30 -19.37
C PRO A 49 -9.59 5.68 -18.69
N THR A 50 -10.16 4.64 -19.32
CA THR A 50 -11.27 3.90 -18.71
C THR A 50 -10.70 2.95 -17.67
N VAL A 51 -11.05 3.16 -16.41
CA VAL A 51 -10.56 2.35 -15.29
C VAL A 51 -11.65 1.42 -14.80
N HIS A 52 -11.33 0.13 -14.72
CA HIS A 52 -12.14 -0.90 -14.09
C HIS A 52 -11.48 -1.33 -12.79
N MET A 53 -11.97 -0.77 -11.68
CA MET A 53 -11.49 -1.12 -10.34
C MET A 53 -11.99 -2.51 -9.95
N LYS A 54 -11.08 -3.45 -9.67
CA LYS A 54 -11.43 -4.80 -9.21
C LYS A 54 -11.28 -4.93 -7.70
N GLN A 55 -10.19 -4.39 -7.13
CA GLN A 55 -9.88 -4.45 -5.70
C GLN A 55 -9.00 -3.27 -5.30
N TRP A 56 -9.30 -2.65 -4.15
CA TRP A 56 -8.50 -1.55 -3.59
C TRP A 56 -8.39 -1.67 -2.07
N ASP A 57 -7.66 -2.69 -1.62
CA ASP A 57 -7.48 -3.00 -0.20
C ASP A 57 -6.17 -2.43 0.35
N ALA A 58 -5.92 -2.59 1.66
CA ALA A 58 -4.70 -2.11 2.29
C ALA A 58 -3.45 -2.69 1.62
N GLU A 59 -3.40 -4.02 1.41
CA GLU A 59 -2.21 -4.74 0.95
C GLU A 59 -2.21 -5.06 -0.55
N THR A 60 -3.36 -4.97 -1.22
CA THR A 60 -3.51 -5.35 -2.63
C THR A 60 -4.35 -4.33 -3.38
N LYS A 61 -3.84 -3.87 -4.53
CA LYS A 61 -4.57 -3.07 -5.52
C LYS A 61 -4.64 -3.86 -6.82
N PHE A 62 -5.83 -4.01 -7.38
CA PHE A 62 -6.02 -4.68 -8.67
C PHE A 62 -7.05 -3.93 -9.49
N PHE A 63 -6.66 -3.53 -10.69
CA PHE A 63 -7.52 -2.78 -11.60
C PHE A 63 -7.07 -2.98 -13.05
N SER A 64 -7.99 -2.78 -13.98
CA SER A 64 -7.67 -2.71 -15.41
C SER A 64 -7.80 -1.27 -15.88
N VAL A 65 -6.92 -0.87 -16.81
CA VAL A 65 -6.96 0.44 -17.45
C VAL A 65 -7.00 0.24 -18.95
N ASP A 66 -7.95 0.87 -19.63
CA ASP A 66 -7.99 0.95 -21.09
C ASP A 66 -7.62 2.38 -21.53
N SER A 67 -6.49 2.49 -22.24
CA SER A 67 -5.93 3.76 -22.70
C SER A 67 -5.74 3.78 -24.21
N ASN A 68 -6.04 4.91 -24.84
CA ASN A 68 -5.84 5.08 -26.29
C ASN A 68 -4.37 5.34 -26.67
N HIS A 69 -3.49 5.62 -25.70
CA HIS A 69 -2.06 5.87 -25.88
C HIS A 69 -1.24 5.32 -24.70
N ALA A 70 0.04 5.05 -24.93
CA ALA A 70 0.97 4.76 -23.84
C ALA A 70 1.13 6.00 -22.95
N ASP A 71 1.11 5.81 -21.63
CA ASP A 71 1.11 6.89 -20.64
C ASP A 71 1.65 6.40 -19.28
N ILE A 72 1.78 7.32 -18.32
CA ILE A 72 2.15 7.03 -16.94
C ILE A 72 0.93 7.23 -16.05
N LEU A 73 0.54 6.16 -15.36
CA LEU A 73 -0.45 6.22 -14.29
C LEU A 73 0.18 6.80 -13.03
N VAL A 74 -0.48 7.81 -12.47
CA VAL A 74 -0.20 8.39 -11.17
C VAL A 74 -1.22 7.85 -10.18
N LEU A 75 -0.75 7.10 -9.19
CA LEU A 75 -1.61 6.50 -8.19
C LEU A 75 -1.63 7.35 -6.93
N LYS A 76 -2.81 7.46 -6.31
CA LYS A 76 -2.97 7.98 -4.95
C LYS A 76 -2.51 6.95 -3.92
N LEU A 77 -1.22 6.62 -4.00
CA LEU A 77 -0.50 5.64 -3.20
C LEU A 77 0.95 6.08 -3.08
N PHE A 78 1.50 6.14 -1.87
CA PHE A 78 2.92 6.45 -1.67
C PHE A 78 3.83 5.29 -2.09
N ASN A 79 4.96 5.62 -2.73
CA ASN A 79 5.93 4.63 -3.18
C ASN A 79 6.84 4.17 -2.03
N TYR A 80 6.35 3.22 -1.22
CA TYR A 80 7.18 2.47 -0.29
C TYR A 80 7.93 1.31 -0.97
N PRO A 81 9.17 1.00 -0.53
CA PRO A 81 9.98 -0.06 -1.15
C PRO A 81 9.38 -1.47 -1.13
N ALA A 82 8.43 -1.73 -0.23
CA ALA A 82 7.78 -3.04 -0.11
C ALA A 82 6.66 -3.24 -1.15
N TRP A 83 6.25 -2.21 -1.90
CA TRP A 83 5.29 -2.39 -2.98
C TRP A 83 5.93 -3.14 -4.15
N ASN A 84 5.25 -4.16 -4.64
CA ASN A 84 5.56 -4.84 -5.88
C ASN A 84 4.45 -4.57 -6.89
N ALA A 85 4.80 -3.99 -8.05
CA ALA A 85 3.87 -3.71 -9.13
C ALA A 85 4.10 -4.65 -10.31
N GLU A 86 3.00 -5.11 -10.88
CA GLU A 86 2.95 -5.94 -12.07
C GLU A 86 1.96 -5.35 -13.08
N VAL A 87 2.38 -5.24 -14.33
CA VAL A 87 1.55 -4.79 -15.45
C VAL A 87 1.49 -5.91 -16.46
N ASN A 88 0.28 -6.38 -16.78
CA ASN A 88 0.05 -7.52 -17.67
C ASN A 88 0.87 -8.76 -17.26
N GLY A 89 0.97 -9.01 -15.95
CA GLY A 89 1.72 -10.14 -15.38
C GLY A 89 3.23 -9.99 -15.36
N HIS A 90 3.78 -8.85 -15.80
CA HIS A 90 5.22 -8.58 -15.78
C HIS A 90 5.55 -7.59 -14.66
N ARG A 91 6.54 -7.93 -13.83
CA ARG A 91 7.02 -7.03 -12.79
C ARG A 91 7.58 -5.75 -13.40
N VAL A 92 7.11 -4.62 -12.91
CA VAL A 92 7.60 -3.28 -13.30
C VAL A 92 8.21 -2.59 -12.09
N GLU A 93 9.29 -1.84 -12.33
CA GLU A 93 9.84 -0.96 -11.30
C GLU A 93 8.92 0.26 -11.13
N THR A 94 8.44 0.49 -9.91
CA THR A 94 7.63 1.66 -9.59
C THR A 94 8.50 2.90 -9.52
N GLN A 95 8.12 3.95 -10.24
CA GLN A 95 8.78 5.24 -10.13
C GLN A 95 8.07 6.10 -9.08
N THR A 96 8.78 7.07 -8.52
CA THR A 96 8.24 8.00 -7.52
C THR A 96 8.00 9.36 -8.16
N ARG A 97 6.79 9.90 -8.03
CA ARG A 97 6.51 11.27 -8.43
C ARG A 97 7.24 12.23 -7.51
N GLU A 98 7.98 13.16 -8.10
CA GLU A 98 8.64 14.23 -7.35
C GLU A 98 7.61 15.05 -6.57
N ASN A 99 8.00 15.53 -5.39
CA ASN A 99 7.21 16.34 -4.45
C ASN A 99 6.02 15.64 -3.76
N THR A 100 5.30 14.72 -4.41
CA THR A 100 4.15 14.02 -3.79
C THR A 100 4.49 12.61 -3.31
N GLY A 101 5.57 12.00 -3.79
CA GLY A 101 5.94 10.64 -3.40
C GLY A 101 5.03 9.54 -3.95
N GLN A 102 4.17 9.86 -4.91
CA GLN A 102 3.18 8.95 -5.48
C GLN A 102 3.84 7.86 -6.34
N VAL A 103 3.22 6.68 -6.37
CA VAL A 103 3.60 5.59 -7.28
C VAL A 103 3.23 5.96 -8.71
N LEU A 104 4.22 5.80 -9.61
CA LEU A 104 4.08 5.96 -11.05
C LEU A 104 4.25 4.60 -11.74
N ILE A 105 3.29 4.26 -12.61
CA ILE A 105 3.29 2.98 -13.35
C ILE A 105 3.12 3.26 -14.85
N PRO A 106 4.06 2.85 -15.71
CA PRO A 106 3.88 2.98 -17.14
C PRO A 106 2.82 1.98 -17.64
N ILE A 107 1.96 2.45 -18.55
CA ILE A 107 0.98 1.63 -19.26
C ILE A 107 1.13 1.77 -20.77
N VAL A 108 0.69 0.73 -21.49
CA VAL A 108 0.67 0.71 -22.95
C VAL A 108 -0.70 1.11 -23.49
N THR A 109 -0.78 1.39 -24.79
CA THR A 109 -2.05 1.49 -25.51
C THR A 109 -2.87 0.19 -25.36
N GLY A 110 -4.17 0.33 -25.19
CA GLY A 110 -5.14 -0.73 -24.99
C GLY A 110 -5.33 -1.06 -23.52
N GLN A 111 -5.81 -2.28 -23.27
CA GLN A 111 -6.05 -2.78 -21.93
C GLN A 111 -4.75 -3.17 -21.23
N SER A 112 -4.52 -2.61 -20.04
CA SER A 112 -3.44 -2.97 -19.12
C SER A 112 -4.04 -3.43 -17.79
N ASP A 113 -3.76 -4.67 -17.40
CA ASP A 113 -4.09 -5.20 -16.07
C ASP A 113 -2.96 -4.86 -15.10
N VAL A 114 -3.27 -4.12 -14.04
CA VAL A 114 -2.29 -3.65 -13.05
C VAL A 114 -2.59 -4.25 -11.69
N GLN A 115 -1.58 -4.92 -11.12
CA GLN A 115 -1.63 -5.49 -9.78
C GLN A 115 -0.50 -4.92 -8.94
N ILE A 116 -0.82 -4.46 -7.73
CA ILE A 116 0.15 -3.93 -6.78
C ILE A 116 -0.06 -4.65 -5.46
N THR A 117 1.00 -5.26 -4.93
CA THR A 117 0.96 -6.07 -3.72
C THR A 117 2.00 -5.60 -2.72
N LEU A 118 1.63 -5.53 -1.44
CA LEU A 118 2.56 -5.23 -0.36
C LEU A 118 3.32 -6.51 -0.02
N LEU A 119 4.63 -6.50 -0.26
CA LEU A 119 5.48 -7.62 0.11
C LEU A 119 5.70 -7.67 1.62
N ARG A 120 5.73 -8.88 2.16
CA ARG A 120 6.17 -9.11 3.52
C ARG A 120 7.69 -8.93 3.59
N THR A 121 8.13 -7.99 4.43
CA THR A 121 9.55 -7.71 4.64
C THR A 121 10.17 -8.69 5.64
N TRP A 122 11.49 -8.94 5.54
CA TRP A 122 12.17 -10.00 6.30
C TRP A 122 12.11 -9.78 7.82
N ASP A 123 12.14 -8.53 8.25
CA ASP A 123 12.03 -8.05 9.62
C ASP A 123 10.70 -8.49 10.27
N GLN A 124 9.60 -8.49 9.52
CA GLN A 124 8.30 -8.99 10.01
C GLN A 124 8.34 -10.49 10.33
N THR A 125 9.15 -11.26 9.60
CA THR A 125 9.29 -12.70 9.84
C THR A 125 10.22 -12.96 11.02
N ALA A 126 11.34 -12.23 11.11
CA ALA A 126 12.26 -12.31 12.24
C ALA A 126 11.58 -11.92 13.56
N GLY A 127 10.81 -10.82 13.57
CA GLY A 127 10.05 -10.39 14.74
C GLY A 127 9.02 -11.42 15.21
N ALA A 128 8.32 -12.07 14.28
CA ALA A 128 7.37 -13.14 14.60
C ALA A 128 8.08 -14.34 15.24
N LEU A 129 9.24 -14.75 14.72
CA LEU A 129 10.04 -15.85 15.29
C LEU A 129 10.55 -15.53 16.69
N ILE A 130 11.11 -14.33 16.90
CA ILE A 130 11.59 -13.90 18.23
C ILE A 130 10.44 -13.88 19.24
N SER A 131 9.28 -13.37 18.83
CA SER A 131 8.08 -13.33 19.69
C SER A 131 7.62 -14.73 20.06
N LEU A 132 7.60 -15.67 19.10
CA LEU A 132 7.22 -17.06 19.33
C LEU A 132 8.19 -17.76 20.29
N LEU A 133 9.50 -17.55 20.12
CA LEU A 133 10.53 -18.11 21.02
C LEU A 133 10.39 -17.54 22.44
N THR A 134 10.15 -16.25 22.57
CA THR A 134 9.96 -15.58 23.86
C THR A 134 8.70 -16.09 24.56
N ALA A 135 7.57 -16.14 23.86
CA ALA A 135 6.32 -16.65 24.41
C ALA A 135 6.45 -18.12 24.84
N SER A 136 7.12 -18.95 24.04
CA SER A 136 7.37 -20.35 24.38
C SER A 136 8.25 -20.48 25.62
N GLY A 137 9.30 -19.67 25.73
CA GLY A 137 10.17 -19.62 26.90
C GLY A 137 9.41 -19.22 28.17
N LEU A 138 8.57 -18.19 28.09
CA LEU A 138 7.73 -17.75 29.21
C LEU A 138 6.71 -18.81 29.64
N LEU A 139 6.11 -19.51 28.67
CA LEU A 139 5.19 -20.62 28.95
C LEU A 139 5.91 -21.77 29.67
N LEU A 140 7.05 -22.22 29.15
CA LEU A 140 7.86 -23.27 29.78
C LEU A 140 8.30 -22.90 31.19
N TRP A 141 8.77 -21.66 31.38
CA TRP A 141 9.12 -21.13 32.70
C TRP A 141 7.91 -21.13 33.66
N SER A 142 6.73 -20.74 33.19
CA SER A 142 5.51 -20.76 34.02
C SER A 142 5.09 -22.18 34.42
N PHE A 143 5.19 -23.16 33.52
CA PHE A 143 4.83 -24.55 33.82
C PHE A 143 5.79 -25.19 34.82
N THR A 144 7.09 -24.95 34.66
CA THR A 144 8.11 -25.45 35.60
C THR A 144 7.96 -24.82 36.99
N HIS A 145 7.70 -23.51 37.08
CA HIS A 145 7.44 -22.86 38.37
C HIS A 145 6.17 -23.38 39.07
N ARG A 146 5.12 -23.75 38.33
CA ARG A 146 3.90 -24.31 38.91
C ARG A 146 4.11 -25.75 39.40
N ALA A 147 4.98 -26.53 38.76
CA ALA A 147 5.30 -27.89 39.17
C ALA A 147 6.16 -27.97 40.45
N HIS A 148 6.92 -26.92 40.78
CA HIS A 148 7.69 -26.84 42.02
C HIS A 148 6.91 -26.30 43.22
N ALA A 149 5.67 -25.84 43.02
CA ALA A 149 4.82 -25.24 44.06
C ALA A 149 3.76 -26.20 44.64
N THR A 150 3.83 -27.49 44.30
CA THR A 150 3.00 -28.59 44.83
C THR A 150 3.88 -29.59 45.57
#